data_AF-A0A284RYV0-F1
#
_entry.id   AF-A0A284RYV0-F1
#
_cell.length_a   1.000
_cell.length_b   1.000
_cell.length_c   1.000
_cell.angle_alpha   90.00
_cell.angle_beta   90.00
_cell.angle_gamma   90.00
#
_symmetry.space_group_name_H-M   'P 1'
#
loop_
_entity.id
_entity.type
_entity.pdbx_description
1 polymer ?
#
loop_
_entity_poly.entity_id
_entity_poly.type
_entity_poly.pdbx_seq_one_letter_code
_entity_poly.pdbx_strand_id
1 'polypeptide(L)'
;MSNSAPDNDMVDIRLDSDFLSFTSMDTSSITIGPPALRLNLRLKADALTSNIDLLSDYAELLVRAMSENKDYRSQPVRDLQYALLNLLDLVANNWTCANGASMLNVVDEPPEDRESGLSKIRQILFDSNNEVPELNKSQWCQSILEIARTLGAEDILCLKNRCSSSVWAALVFCNIRHTAARTLEDMRVCKVRISDWDLFPTPMMPSCLNCVKKKHPSCPKAATRKVDSPSPPHIVSGLKRSSPDSDSSDTIPVKRLRRFTPEGRAVPSDLPCIHNREYLDFYDECLHAMLAVIHRRLSQTANASLA
;
A
#
# COMPACT_ATOMS: atom_id res chain seq x y z
N MET A 1 -43.97 37.86 -34.75
CA MET A 1 -44.21 37.21 -33.45
C MET A 1 -43.27 37.85 -32.47
N SER A 2 -43.81 38.76 -31.66
CA SER A 2 -43.05 39.63 -30.75
C SER A 2 -42.90 38.92 -29.42
N ASN A 3 -41.66 38.67 -28.99
CA ASN A 3 -41.38 38.09 -27.68
C ASN A 3 -41.05 39.19 -26.69
N SER A 4 -41.98 39.38 -25.76
CA SER A 4 -41.91 40.26 -24.61
C SER A 4 -40.94 39.71 -23.56
N ALA A 5 -40.02 40.55 -23.09
CA ALA A 5 -39.15 40.24 -21.95
C ALA A 5 -39.90 40.50 -20.62
N PRO A 6 -39.67 39.70 -19.56
CA PRO A 6 -40.24 39.97 -18.24
C PRO A 6 -39.37 40.94 -17.42
N ASP A 7 -40.05 41.90 -16.78
CA ASP A 7 -39.52 42.80 -15.76
C ASP A 7 -39.00 42.02 -14.55
N ASN A 8 -37.77 42.32 -14.14
CA ASN A 8 -37.17 41.83 -12.90
C ASN A 8 -37.34 42.91 -11.83
N ASP A 9 -38.29 42.69 -10.92
CA ASP A 9 -38.45 43.50 -9.72
C ASP A 9 -37.24 43.30 -8.78
N MET A 10 -36.48 44.38 -8.62
CA MET A 10 -35.31 44.46 -7.77
C MET A 10 -35.75 44.73 -6.32
N VAL A 11 -35.78 43.69 -5.49
CA VAL A 11 -36.06 43.79 -4.06
C VAL A 11 -34.80 44.26 -3.33
N ASP A 12 -34.82 45.51 -2.89
CA ASP A 12 -33.74 46.14 -2.12
C ASP A 12 -33.83 45.71 -0.65
N ILE A 13 -33.12 44.64 -0.28
CA ILE A 13 -33.04 44.15 1.10
C ILE A 13 -31.97 44.97 1.84
N ARG A 14 -32.42 46.01 2.56
CA ARG A 14 -31.60 46.68 3.58
C ARG A 14 -31.34 45.71 4.74
N LEU A 15 -30.12 45.22 4.82
CA LEU A 15 -29.62 44.55 6.02
C LEU A 15 -29.12 45.62 6.99
N ASP A 16 -29.88 45.84 8.06
CA ASP A 16 -29.47 46.67 9.20
C ASP A 16 -28.17 46.11 9.80
N SER A 17 -27.11 46.88 9.64
CA SER A 17 -25.73 46.57 10.03
C SER A 17 -25.47 47.01 11.48
N ASP A 18 -26.37 46.63 12.39
CA ASP A 18 -26.23 46.91 13.81
C ASP A 18 -26.19 45.58 14.60
N PHE A 19 -25.20 45.47 15.49
CA PHE A 19 -25.09 44.46 16.55
C PHE A 19 -24.59 43.06 16.19
N LEU A 20 -23.28 42.93 15.93
CA LEU A 20 -22.49 41.81 16.48
C LEU A 20 -21.16 42.35 17.01
N SER A 21 -21.20 42.99 18.17
CA SER A 21 -20.04 43.06 19.04
C SER A 21 -19.70 41.61 19.45
N PHE A 22 -18.80 40.99 18.67
CA PHE A 22 -18.16 39.72 19.01
C PHE A 22 -17.46 39.92 20.35
N THR A 23 -18.14 39.57 21.44
CA THR A 23 -17.53 39.40 22.74
C THR A 23 -16.37 38.45 22.54
N SER A 24 -15.15 38.94 22.79
CA SER A 24 -13.90 38.19 22.82
C SER A 24 -14.16 36.83 23.47
N MET A 25 -14.33 35.78 22.66
CA MET A 25 -14.43 34.43 23.19
C MET A 25 -13.07 34.12 23.79
N ASP A 26 -13.04 34.07 25.12
CA ASP A 26 -11.89 33.63 25.89
C ASP A 26 -11.40 32.32 25.25
N THR A 27 -10.22 32.41 24.63
CA THR A 27 -9.61 31.26 23.96
C THR A 27 -9.26 30.25 25.05
N SER A 28 -10.16 29.28 25.25
CA SER A 28 -10.01 28.26 26.27
C SER A 28 -8.72 27.49 26.04
N SER A 29 -7.77 27.65 26.95
CA SER A 29 -6.56 26.84 26.96
C SER A 29 -6.87 25.49 27.59
N ILE A 30 -6.41 24.41 26.97
CA ILE A 30 -6.53 23.04 27.50
C ILE A 30 -5.15 22.42 27.66
N THR A 31 -4.96 21.59 28.68
CA THR A 31 -3.73 20.81 28.89
C THR A 31 -3.99 19.34 28.61
N ILE A 32 -3.17 18.72 27.76
CA ILE A 32 -3.29 17.31 27.39
C ILE A 32 -1.95 16.56 27.48
N GLY A 33 -2.02 15.23 27.39
CA GLY A 33 -0.86 14.33 27.45
C GLY A 33 -0.45 13.91 28.86
N PRO A 34 0.41 12.87 28.97
CA PRO A 34 0.90 12.34 30.25
C PRO A 34 1.88 13.29 30.97
N PRO A 35 2.20 13.09 32.26
CA PRO A 35 3.10 13.98 33.02
C PRO A 35 4.49 14.20 32.40
N ALA A 36 5.00 13.20 31.68
CA ALA A 36 6.29 13.27 30.99
C ALA A 36 6.25 14.14 29.72
N LEU A 37 5.06 14.31 29.12
CA LEU A 37 4.82 15.14 27.93
C LEU A 37 3.49 15.89 28.09
N ARG A 38 3.57 17.12 28.65
CA ARG A 38 2.40 17.97 28.91
C ARG A 38 2.32 19.09 27.88
N LEU A 39 1.24 19.11 27.13
CA LEU A 39 0.98 20.07 26.06
C LEU A 39 -0.13 21.02 26.48
N ASN A 40 0.12 22.33 26.44
CA ASN A 40 -0.88 23.37 26.65
C ASN A 40 -1.28 23.95 25.30
N LEU A 41 -2.56 23.80 24.94
CA LEU A 41 -3.09 24.14 23.63
C LEU A 41 -4.07 25.31 23.74
N ARG A 42 -4.01 26.21 22.76
CA ARG A 42 -5.13 27.11 22.43
C ARG A 42 -5.78 26.56 21.17
N LEU A 43 -6.97 25.97 21.34
CA LEU A 43 -7.67 25.25 20.26
C LEU A 43 -8.12 26.21 19.15
N LYS A 44 -8.20 25.68 17.92
CA LYS A 44 -8.92 26.34 16.83
C LYS A 44 -10.43 26.27 17.07
N ALA A 45 -11.17 27.22 16.51
CA ALA A 45 -12.62 27.29 16.68
C ALA A 45 -13.35 26.07 16.07
N ASP A 46 -12.75 25.44 15.07
CA ASP A 46 -13.23 24.27 14.33
C ASP A 46 -12.57 22.96 14.78
N ALA A 47 -11.82 22.97 15.89
CA ALA A 47 -11.14 21.78 16.38
C ALA A 47 -12.15 20.70 16.82
N LEU A 48 -12.15 19.57 16.11
CA LEU A 48 -12.96 18.40 16.47
C LEU A 48 -12.43 17.74 17.75
N THR A 49 -13.33 17.40 18.68
CA THR A 49 -12.98 16.70 19.93
C THR A 49 -12.22 15.39 19.69
N SER A 50 -12.56 14.67 18.62
CA SER A 50 -11.85 13.44 18.21
C SER A 50 -10.36 13.67 17.94
N ASN A 51 -9.99 14.84 17.40
CA ASN A 51 -8.59 15.15 17.11
C ASN A 51 -7.84 15.52 18.39
N ILE A 52 -8.50 16.18 19.34
CA ILE A 52 -7.93 16.48 20.67
C ILE A 52 -7.61 15.19 21.40
N ASP A 53 -8.55 14.25 21.38
CA ASP A 53 -8.35 12.97 22.04
C ASP A 53 -7.25 12.14 21.35
N LEU A 54 -7.22 12.14 20.01
CA LEU A 54 -6.15 11.51 19.25
C LEU A 54 -4.79 12.10 19.62
N LEU A 55 -4.71 13.41 19.84
CA LEU A 55 -3.49 14.10 20.28
C LEU A 55 -3.03 13.61 21.65
N SER A 56 -3.96 13.36 22.57
CA SER A 56 -3.66 12.75 23.86
C SER A 56 -3.12 11.32 23.71
N ASP A 57 -3.73 10.52 22.83
CA ASP A 57 -3.31 9.14 22.56
C ASP A 57 -1.91 9.09 21.95
N TYR A 58 -1.60 9.95 20.96
CA TYR A 58 -0.26 10.07 20.38
C TYR A 58 0.80 10.53 21.39
N ALA A 59 0.45 11.47 22.28
CA ALA A 59 1.36 11.91 23.32
C ALA A 59 1.70 10.77 24.30
N GLU A 60 0.73 9.91 24.65
CA GLU A 60 0.97 8.73 25.49
C GLU A 60 1.83 7.68 24.77
N LEU A 61 1.52 7.40 23.50
CA LEU A 61 2.30 6.46 22.68
C LEU A 61 3.74 6.92 22.50
N LEU A 62 3.97 8.22 22.28
CA LEU A 62 5.31 8.77 22.15
C LEU A 62 6.12 8.61 23.44
N VAL A 63 5.52 8.92 24.59
CA VAL A 63 6.18 8.73 25.90
C VAL A 63 6.51 7.26 26.14
N ARG A 64 5.58 6.35 25.83
CA ARG A 64 5.83 4.90 25.94
C ARG A 64 6.98 4.47 25.04
N ALA A 65 6.93 4.81 23.75
CA ALA A 65 7.94 4.46 22.78
C ALA A 65 9.33 4.98 23.18
N MET A 66 9.43 6.20 23.71
CA MET A 66 10.68 6.75 24.22
C MET A 66 11.19 6.07 25.50
N SER A 67 10.29 5.57 26.35
CA SER A 67 10.69 4.85 27.57
C SER A 67 11.19 3.43 27.29
N GLU A 68 10.67 2.79 26.24
CA GLU A 68 10.99 1.42 25.86
C GLU A 68 12.23 1.36 24.94
N ASN A 69 12.43 2.36 24.07
CA ASN A 69 13.55 2.39 23.14
C ASN A 69 14.80 3.00 23.77
N LYS A 70 15.93 2.27 23.68
CA LYS A 70 17.26 2.79 24.06
C LYS A 70 17.74 3.90 23.12
N ASP A 71 17.24 3.90 21.88
CA ASP A 71 17.58 4.89 20.86
C ASP A 71 16.39 5.82 20.59
N TYR A 72 16.46 7.03 21.15
CA TYR A 72 15.48 8.10 20.93
C TYR A 72 15.41 8.57 19.47
N ARG A 73 16.39 8.20 18.64
CA ARG A 73 16.43 8.52 17.20
C ARG A 73 15.93 7.38 16.32
N SER A 74 15.40 6.32 16.91
CA SER A 74 14.77 5.25 16.15
C SER A 74 13.62 5.79 15.29
N GLN A 75 13.47 5.24 14.09
CA GLN A 75 12.46 5.69 13.13
C GLN A 75 11.01 5.68 13.69
N PRO A 76 10.55 4.70 14.51
CA PRO A 76 9.19 4.72 15.05
C PRO A 76 8.94 5.90 15.99
N VAL A 77 9.93 6.25 16.81
CA VAL A 77 9.85 7.41 17.71
C VAL A 77 9.76 8.69 16.88
N ARG A 78 10.57 8.80 15.82
CA ARG A 78 10.51 9.94 14.89
C ARG A 78 9.16 10.05 14.20
N ASP A 79 8.62 8.94 13.69
CA ASP A 79 7.30 8.91 13.03
C ASP A 79 6.19 9.41 13.98
N LEU A 80 6.21 8.97 15.25
CA LEU A 80 5.28 9.44 16.28
C LEU A 80 5.45 10.92 16.59
N GLN A 81 6.69 11.42 16.66
CA GLN A 81 6.97 12.85 16.86
C GLN A 81 6.36 13.68 15.72
N TYR A 82 6.62 13.32 14.46
CA TYR A 82 6.07 14.05 13.31
C TYR A 82 4.54 13.97 13.27
N ALA A 83 3.96 12.80 13.51
CA ALA A 83 2.50 12.65 13.54
C ALA A 83 1.84 13.52 14.62
N LEU A 84 2.44 13.56 15.81
CA LEU A 84 1.97 14.41 16.91
C LEU A 84 2.11 15.91 16.58
N LEU A 85 3.23 16.33 15.98
CA LEU A 85 3.45 17.72 15.56
C LEU A 85 2.48 18.15 14.46
N ASN A 86 2.27 17.31 13.45
CA ASN A 86 1.28 17.58 12.39
C ASN A 86 -0.14 17.70 12.95
N LEU A 87 -0.49 16.85 13.93
CA LEU A 87 -1.79 16.91 14.58
C LEU A 87 -1.94 18.16 15.48
N LEU A 88 -0.86 18.61 16.12
CA LEU A 88 -0.81 19.88 16.86
C LEU A 88 -1.09 21.06 15.93
N ASP A 89 -0.45 21.12 14.77
CA ASP A 89 -0.66 22.18 13.79
C ASP A 89 -2.08 22.16 13.20
N LEU A 90 -2.69 20.98 13.12
CA LEU A 90 -4.09 20.84 12.69
C LEU A 90 -5.07 21.38 13.75
N VAL A 91 -4.88 21.03 15.03
CA VAL A 91 -5.87 21.23 16.11
C VAL A 91 -5.71 22.56 16.86
N ALA A 92 -4.48 23.07 17.00
CA ALA A 92 -4.19 24.23 17.84
C ALA A 92 -3.81 25.46 17.00
N ASN A 93 -4.28 26.64 17.43
CA ASN A 93 -3.79 27.93 16.93
C ASN A 93 -2.38 28.21 17.47
N ASN A 94 -2.15 27.82 18.72
CA ASN A 94 -0.86 27.93 19.39
C ASN A 94 -0.76 26.83 20.44
N TRP A 95 0.44 26.32 20.66
CA TRP A 95 0.71 25.32 21.68
C TRP A 95 2.05 25.58 22.34
N THR A 96 2.16 25.17 23.60
CA THR A 96 3.41 25.18 24.36
C THR A 96 3.60 23.86 25.07
N CYS A 97 4.83 23.39 25.16
CA CYS A 97 5.17 22.16 25.87
C CYS A 97 5.64 22.53 27.29
N ALA A 98 4.83 22.22 28.30
CA ALA A 98 5.18 22.48 29.69
C ALA A 98 6.28 21.53 30.17
N ASN A 99 6.17 20.25 29.80
CA ASN A 99 7.11 19.19 30.17
C ASN A 99 7.41 18.33 28.96
N GLY A 100 8.67 17.89 28.80
CA GLY A 100 9.04 16.96 27.75
C GLY A 100 9.35 17.61 26.40
N ALA A 101 9.71 18.90 26.36
CA ALA A 101 10.04 19.59 25.11
C ALA A 101 11.17 18.91 24.32
N SER A 102 12.12 18.24 24.99
CA SER A 102 13.15 17.42 24.35
C SER A 102 12.59 16.22 23.58
N MET A 103 11.40 15.71 23.96
CA MET A 103 10.70 14.63 23.27
C MET A 103 10.10 15.09 21.94
N LEU A 104 9.91 16.40 21.76
CA LEU A 104 9.38 17.01 20.53
C LEU A 104 10.48 17.65 19.68
N ASN A 105 11.75 17.60 20.14
CA ASN A 105 12.85 18.19 19.41
C ASN A 105 13.25 17.27 18.26
N VAL A 106 12.62 17.50 17.12
CA VAL A 106 12.92 16.78 15.90
C VAL A 106 14.07 17.50 15.20
N VAL A 107 15.24 16.86 15.18
CA VAL A 107 16.46 17.43 14.55
C VAL A 107 16.26 17.50 13.03
N ASP A 108 15.72 18.65 12.61
CA ASP A 108 15.65 19.38 11.32
C ASP A 108 15.56 18.67 9.96
N GLU A 109 15.69 17.35 9.85
CA GLU A 109 15.50 16.69 8.58
C GLU A 109 14.25 15.82 8.67
N PRO A 110 13.07 16.26 8.15
CA PRO A 110 11.94 15.34 7.91
C PRO A 110 12.49 14.02 7.43
N PRO A 111 12.04 12.87 7.99
CA PRO A 111 12.64 11.59 7.64
C PRO A 111 12.59 11.55 6.12
N GLU A 112 13.77 11.43 5.47
CA GLU A 112 13.88 11.63 4.02
C GLU A 112 12.63 11.05 3.40
N ASP A 113 11.89 11.88 2.65
CA ASP A 113 10.63 11.55 2.01
C ASP A 113 10.83 10.52 0.87
N ARG A 114 11.74 9.58 1.09
CA ARG A 114 11.50 8.16 0.83
C ARG A 114 10.24 7.76 1.57
N GLU A 115 9.09 8.28 1.15
CA GLU A 115 7.87 7.51 1.15
C GLU A 115 8.28 6.12 0.64
N SER A 116 8.40 5.18 1.57
CA SER A 116 8.77 3.82 1.26
C SER A 116 7.84 3.40 0.12
N GLY A 117 8.34 2.70 -0.90
CA GLY A 117 7.46 2.25 -1.97
C GLY A 117 6.24 1.50 -1.41
N LEU A 118 6.37 0.90 -0.21
CA LEU A 118 5.25 0.36 0.55
C LEU A 118 4.22 1.40 0.98
N SER A 119 4.61 2.57 1.47
CA SER A 119 3.69 3.66 1.82
C SER A 119 2.89 4.14 0.60
N LYS A 120 3.57 4.32 -0.54
CA LYS A 120 2.90 4.68 -1.80
C LYS A 120 1.90 3.60 -2.25
N ILE A 121 2.30 2.34 -2.20
CA ILE A 121 1.40 1.22 -2.53
C ILE A 121 0.23 1.16 -1.54
N ARG A 122 0.47 1.34 -0.23
CA ARG A 122 -0.59 1.38 0.78
C ARG A 122 -1.59 2.50 0.51
N GLN A 123 -1.13 3.68 0.13
CA GLN A 123 -2.02 4.78 -0.23
C GLN A 123 -2.90 4.40 -1.43
N ILE A 124 -2.32 3.84 -2.50
CA ILE A 124 -3.08 3.38 -3.68
C ILE A 124 -4.11 2.29 -3.30
N LEU A 125 -3.73 1.34 -2.45
CA LEU A 125 -4.64 0.30 -1.94
C LEU A 125 -5.76 0.91 -1.09
N PHE A 126 -5.44 1.87 -0.23
CA PHE A 126 -6.41 2.55 0.62
C PHE A 126 -7.41 3.38 -0.20
N ASP A 127 -6.94 4.15 -1.18
CA ASP A 127 -7.77 4.94 -2.10
C ASP A 127 -8.74 4.08 -2.92
N SER A 128 -8.42 2.79 -3.08
CA SER A 128 -9.25 1.78 -3.74
C SER A 128 -10.01 0.87 -2.77
N ASN A 129 -10.11 1.26 -1.49
CA ASN A 129 -10.78 0.50 -0.43
C ASN A 129 -10.27 -0.94 -0.28
N ASN A 130 -8.99 -1.19 -0.57
CA ASN A 130 -8.35 -2.52 -0.60
C ASN A 130 -9.00 -3.51 -1.58
N GLU A 131 -9.68 -3.01 -2.61
CA GLU A 131 -10.31 -3.78 -3.67
C GLU A 131 -9.69 -3.45 -5.03
N VAL A 132 -9.87 -4.36 -5.99
CA VAL A 132 -9.40 -4.13 -7.36
C VAL A 132 -10.46 -3.29 -8.07
N PRO A 133 -10.15 -2.05 -8.49
CA PRO A 133 -11.15 -1.20 -9.14
C PRO A 133 -11.59 -1.82 -10.47
N GLU A 134 -12.90 -1.79 -10.75
CA GLU A 134 -13.46 -2.28 -12.01
C GLU A 134 -13.03 -1.39 -13.19
N LEU A 135 -13.03 -0.07 -12.96
CA LEU A 135 -12.55 0.94 -13.89
C LEU A 135 -11.04 1.11 -13.75
N ASN A 136 -10.33 1.27 -14.87
CA ASN A 136 -8.88 1.52 -14.90
C ASN A 136 -7.99 0.48 -14.20
N LYS A 137 -8.48 -0.76 -14.04
CA LYS A 137 -7.74 -1.89 -13.44
C LYS A 137 -6.29 -2.00 -13.92
N SER A 138 -6.05 -1.86 -15.23
CA SER A 138 -4.70 -1.95 -15.81
C SER A 138 -3.77 -0.84 -15.33
N GLN A 139 -4.26 0.40 -15.24
CA GLN A 139 -3.46 1.53 -14.79
C GLN A 139 -3.15 1.40 -13.30
N TRP A 140 -4.16 1.05 -12.51
CA TRP A 140 -4.01 0.79 -11.08
C TRP A 140 -2.99 -0.31 -10.79
N CYS A 141 -3.09 -1.45 -11.48
CA CYS A 141 -2.11 -2.54 -11.41
C CYS A 141 -0.70 -2.04 -11.76
N GLN A 142 -0.57 -1.29 -12.86
CA GLN A 142 0.71 -0.84 -13.35
C GLN A 142 1.40 0.12 -12.38
N SER A 143 0.65 1.03 -11.76
CA SER A 143 1.19 1.95 -10.74
C SER A 143 1.77 1.18 -9.54
N ILE A 144 1.05 0.17 -9.03
CA ILE A 144 1.54 -0.67 -7.93
C ILE A 144 2.77 -1.47 -8.37
N LEU A 145 2.74 -2.08 -9.56
CA LEU A 145 3.84 -2.90 -10.07
C LEU A 145 5.10 -2.07 -10.33
N GLU A 146 4.98 -0.82 -10.78
CA GLU A 146 6.10 0.08 -11.00
C GLU A 146 6.83 0.40 -9.70
N ILE A 147 6.08 0.72 -8.63
CA ILE A 147 6.64 0.93 -7.30
C ILE A 147 7.21 -0.38 -6.75
N ALA A 148 6.49 -1.49 -6.88
CA ALA A 148 6.92 -2.79 -6.36
C ALA A 148 8.25 -3.27 -6.98
N ARG A 149 8.58 -2.88 -8.22
CA ARG A 149 9.88 -3.21 -8.82
C ARG A 149 11.08 -2.56 -8.12
N THR A 150 10.86 -1.47 -7.38
CA THR A 150 11.92 -0.79 -6.62
C THR A 150 12.07 -1.32 -5.19
N LEU A 151 11.15 -2.18 -4.76
CA LEU A 151 11.12 -2.76 -3.42
C LEU A 151 12.09 -3.94 -3.27
N GLY A 152 12.63 -4.10 -2.06
CA GLY A 152 13.39 -5.29 -1.68
C GLY A 152 12.48 -6.52 -1.51
N ALA A 153 13.07 -7.72 -1.45
CA ALA A 153 12.32 -8.96 -1.27
C ALA A 153 11.50 -8.99 0.03
N GLU A 154 12.05 -8.45 1.12
CA GLU A 154 11.37 -8.33 2.42
C GLU A 154 10.12 -7.44 2.34
N ASP A 155 10.21 -6.32 1.63
CA ASP A 155 9.09 -5.41 1.43
C ASP A 155 8.00 -6.06 0.56
N ILE A 156 8.38 -6.80 -0.49
CA ILE A 156 7.44 -7.55 -1.32
C ILE A 156 6.72 -8.63 -0.52
N LEU A 157 7.41 -9.31 0.39
CA LEU A 157 6.80 -10.28 1.30
C LEU A 157 5.83 -9.60 2.27
N CYS A 158 6.23 -8.45 2.84
CA CYS A 158 5.37 -7.63 3.69
C CYS A 158 4.11 -7.18 2.94
N LEU A 159 4.25 -6.75 1.68
CA LEU A 159 3.13 -6.39 0.82
C LEU A 159 2.19 -7.58 0.57
N LYS A 160 2.73 -8.76 0.26
CA LYS A 160 1.93 -9.98 0.05
C LYS A 160 1.08 -10.32 1.27
N ASN A 161 1.64 -10.22 2.47
CA ASN A 161 0.95 -10.56 3.72
C ASN A 161 -0.16 -9.55 4.08
N ARG A 162 -0.05 -8.30 3.61
CA ARG A 162 -1.04 -7.24 3.89
C ARG A 162 -2.15 -7.18 2.84
N CYS A 163 -1.88 -7.60 1.61
CA CYS A 163 -2.89 -7.63 0.55
C CYS A 163 -3.89 -8.78 0.73
N SER A 164 -5.14 -8.54 0.37
CA SER A 164 -6.10 -9.63 0.20
C SER A 164 -5.65 -10.57 -0.93
N SER A 165 -6.03 -11.86 -0.85
CA SER A 165 -5.63 -12.84 -1.87
C SER A 165 -6.14 -12.49 -3.27
N SER A 166 -7.29 -11.80 -3.38
CA SER A 166 -7.85 -11.31 -4.64
C SER A 166 -7.01 -10.18 -5.25
N VAL A 167 -6.64 -9.18 -4.45
CA VAL A 167 -5.72 -8.09 -4.86
C VAL A 167 -4.38 -8.67 -5.30
N TRP A 168 -3.79 -9.56 -4.49
CA TRP A 168 -2.51 -10.18 -4.84
C TRP A 168 -2.59 -10.97 -6.14
N ALA A 169 -3.63 -11.79 -6.32
CA ALA A 169 -3.85 -12.53 -7.56
C ALA A 169 -4.02 -11.60 -8.78
N ALA A 170 -4.69 -10.45 -8.62
CA ALA A 170 -4.83 -9.46 -9.68
C ALA A 170 -3.48 -8.83 -10.06
N LEU A 171 -2.64 -8.48 -9.08
CA LEU A 171 -1.30 -7.94 -9.33
C LEU A 171 -0.40 -8.96 -10.03
N VAL A 172 -0.40 -10.22 -9.57
CA VAL A 172 0.32 -11.32 -10.23
C VAL A 172 -0.19 -11.50 -11.67
N PHE A 173 -1.51 -11.51 -11.87
CA PHE A 173 -2.12 -11.64 -13.20
C PHE A 173 -1.73 -10.50 -14.14
N CYS A 174 -1.69 -9.27 -13.63
CA CYS A 174 -1.25 -8.08 -14.37
C CYS A 174 0.24 -8.13 -14.73
N ASN A 175 1.08 -8.78 -13.91
CA ASN A 175 2.52 -8.87 -14.17
C ASN A 175 2.91 -10.04 -15.10
N ILE A 176 2.13 -11.13 -15.13
CA ILE A 176 2.37 -12.22 -16.08
C ILE A 176 1.93 -11.81 -17.49
N ARG A 177 2.58 -12.37 -18.51
CA ARG A 177 2.27 -12.06 -19.92
C ARG A 177 0.79 -12.30 -20.24
N HIS A 178 0.08 -11.22 -20.55
CA HIS A 178 -1.28 -11.29 -21.05
C HIS A 178 -1.34 -12.08 -22.35
N THR A 179 -2.20 -13.08 -22.37
CA THR A 179 -2.59 -13.81 -23.59
C THR A 179 -4.09 -13.88 -23.61
N ALA A 180 -4.73 -13.66 -24.76
CA ALA A 180 -6.20 -13.66 -24.87
C ALA A 180 -6.87 -14.94 -24.33
N ALA A 181 -6.15 -16.07 -24.32
CA ALA A 181 -6.63 -17.33 -23.78
C ALA A 181 -6.60 -17.44 -22.24
N ARG A 182 -6.03 -16.47 -21.53
CA ARG A 182 -5.87 -16.49 -20.07
C ARG A 182 -6.70 -15.37 -19.46
N THR A 183 -7.78 -15.76 -18.80
CA THR A 183 -8.60 -14.91 -17.93
C THR A 183 -8.25 -15.19 -16.47
N LEU A 184 -8.44 -14.18 -15.62
CA LEU A 184 -8.41 -14.34 -14.18
C LEU A 184 -9.84 -14.63 -13.71
N GLU A 185 -10.06 -15.84 -13.21
CA GLU A 185 -11.33 -16.27 -12.64
C GLU A 185 -11.12 -16.46 -11.13
N ASP A 186 -11.72 -15.56 -10.34
CA ASP A 186 -11.48 -15.37 -8.90
C ASP A 186 -10.00 -15.09 -8.57
N MET A 187 -9.23 -16.16 -8.38
CA MET A 187 -7.79 -16.15 -8.05
C MET A 187 -7.02 -17.19 -8.87
N ARG A 188 -7.62 -17.67 -9.96
CA ARG A 188 -7.11 -18.76 -10.80
C ARG A 188 -6.89 -18.29 -12.22
N VAL A 189 -5.84 -18.82 -12.83
CA VAL A 189 -5.63 -18.75 -14.29
C VAL A 189 -5.70 -20.18 -14.81
N CYS A 190 -6.66 -20.43 -15.70
CA CYS A 190 -7.05 -21.77 -16.11
C CYS A 190 -7.50 -22.63 -14.91
N LYS A 191 -6.61 -23.47 -14.36
CA LYS A 191 -6.90 -24.35 -13.20
C LYS A 191 -5.95 -24.13 -12.03
N VAL A 192 -5.00 -23.21 -12.17
CA VAL A 192 -3.93 -22.98 -11.19
C VAL A 192 -4.27 -21.75 -10.36
N ARG A 193 -4.19 -21.89 -9.03
CA ARG A 193 -4.32 -20.77 -8.10
C ARG A 193 -3.03 -19.95 -8.14
N ILE A 194 -3.16 -18.65 -8.41
CA ILE A 194 -2.00 -17.74 -8.56
C ILE A 194 -1.82 -16.81 -7.35
N SER A 195 -2.73 -16.84 -6.36
CA SER A 195 -2.56 -16.06 -5.12
C SER A 195 -1.31 -16.45 -4.32
N ASP A 196 -0.79 -17.65 -4.55
CA ASP A 196 0.36 -18.17 -3.81
C ASP A 196 1.68 -17.86 -4.54
N TRP A 197 1.60 -17.39 -5.78
CA TRP A 197 2.76 -17.08 -6.60
C TRP A 197 3.49 -15.83 -6.11
N ASP A 198 4.76 -15.70 -6.52
CA ASP A 198 5.54 -14.49 -6.33
C ASP A 198 5.08 -13.42 -7.32
N LEU A 199 5.14 -12.16 -6.88
CA LEU A 199 4.77 -11.03 -7.73
C LEU A 199 5.65 -10.94 -8.97
N PHE A 200 6.95 -11.15 -8.80
CA PHE A 200 7.96 -11.21 -9.84
C PHE A 200 8.51 -12.64 -9.92
N PRO A 201 7.94 -13.50 -10.78
CA PRO A 201 8.37 -14.89 -10.84
C PRO A 201 9.84 -14.98 -11.26
N THR A 202 10.61 -15.75 -10.50
CA THR A 202 12.01 -16.03 -10.87
C THR A 202 12.03 -16.85 -12.16
N PRO A 203 12.81 -16.46 -13.19
CA PRO A 203 12.94 -17.25 -14.39
C PRO A 203 13.37 -18.68 -14.05
N MET A 204 12.56 -19.66 -14.46
CA MET A 204 12.94 -21.06 -14.30
C MET A 204 14.19 -21.31 -15.13
N MET A 205 15.31 -21.60 -14.47
CA MET A 205 16.52 -22.05 -15.14
C MET A 205 16.25 -23.46 -15.67
N PRO A 206 16.10 -23.67 -16.99
CA PRO A 206 15.80 -25.00 -17.51
C PRO A 206 16.96 -25.93 -17.15
N SER A 207 16.65 -27.04 -16.48
CA SER A 207 17.60 -28.11 -16.29
C SER A 207 18.08 -28.61 -17.65
N CYS A 208 19.39 -28.72 -17.85
CA CYS A 208 19.91 -29.16 -19.13
C CYS A 208 19.36 -30.55 -19.50
N LEU A 209 19.05 -30.80 -20.78
CA LEU A 209 18.50 -32.10 -21.23
C LEU A 209 19.38 -33.28 -20.81
N ASN A 210 20.70 -33.10 -20.79
CA ASN A 210 21.64 -34.12 -20.33
C ASN A 210 21.54 -34.37 -18.81
N CYS A 211 21.21 -33.35 -18.02
CA CYS A 211 21.04 -33.40 -16.59
C CYS A 211 19.79 -34.20 -16.23
N VAL A 212 18.68 -33.92 -16.93
CA VAL A 212 17.42 -34.66 -16.82
C VAL A 212 17.62 -36.12 -17.22
N LYS A 213 18.27 -36.37 -18.38
CA LYS A 213 18.54 -37.73 -18.88
C LYS A 213 19.43 -38.54 -17.95
N LYS A 214 20.47 -37.92 -17.38
CA LYS A 214 21.43 -38.60 -16.50
C LYS A 214 21.05 -38.57 -15.02
N LYS A 215 19.86 -38.03 -14.66
CA LYS A 215 19.41 -37.83 -13.26
C LYS A 215 20.47 -37.14 -12.39
N HIS A 216 21.27 -36.24 -12.96
CA HIS A 216 22.25 -35.48 -12.17
C HIS A 216 21.52 -34.34 -11.46
N PRO A 217 21.51 -34.29 -10.12
CA PRO A 217 20.70 -33.35 -9.35
C PRO A 217 21.15 -31.89 -9.48
N SER A 218 22.35 -31.62 -10.00
CA SER A 218 22.87 -30.25 -10.07
C SER A 218 23.98 -30.17 -11.12
N CYS A 219 23.70 -29.51 -12.24
CA CYS A 219 24.74 -29.22 -13.23
C CYS A 219 25.26 -27.79 -13.04
N PRO A 220 26.52 -27.62 -12.59
CA PRO A 220 27.08 -26.29 -12.33
C PRO A 220 27.28 -25.45 -13.62
N LYS A 221 27.13 -26.05 -14.81
CA LYS A 221 27.38 -25.36 -16.10
C LYS A 221 26.19 -24.55 -16.64
N ALA A 222 25.02 -24.58 -16.00
CA ALA A 222 23.88 -23.77 -16.45
C ALA A 222 23.96 -22.29 -15.99
N ALA A 223 24.75 -21.98 -14.96
CA ALA A 223 24.76 -20.66 -14.32
C ALA A 223 25.64 -19.59 -15.01
N THR A 224 26.45 -19.94 -16.02
CA THR A 224 27.49 -19.02 -16.57
C THR A 224 27.38 -18.72 -18.06
N ARG A 225 26.25 -19.00 -18.72
CA ARG A 225 25.99 -18.35 -20.01
C ARG A 225 25.65 -16.88 -19.75
N LYS A 226 26.68 -16.02 -19.71
CA LYS A 226 26.52 -14.59 -19.98
C LYS A 226 25.67 -14.46 -21.24
N VAL A 227 24.50 -13.87 -21.10
CA VAL A 227 23.68 -13.45 -22.23
C VAL A 227 24.43 -12.28 -22.84
N ASP A 228 25.34 -12.56 -23.76
CA ASP A 228 25.81 -11.53 -24.69
C ASP A 228 24.59 -11.04 -25.45
N SER A 229 24.37 -9.72 -25.41
CA SER A 229 23.25 -9.00 -25.98
C SER A 229 22.87 -9.51 -27.38
N PRO A 230 21.57 -9.63 -27.72
CA PRO A 230 21.17 -10.02 -29.05
C PRO A 230 21.61 -8.94 -30.04
N SER A 231 22.53 -9.30 -30.94
CA SER A 231 22.73 -8.54 -32.17
C SER A 231 21.39 -8.53 -32.94
N PRO A 232 20.99 -7.38 -33.52
CA PRO A 232 19.73 -7.27 -34.25
C PRO A 232 19.72 -8.28 -35.41
N PRO A 233 18.56 -8.89 -35.72
CA PRO A 233 18.46 -9.84 -36.80
C PRO A 233 18.76 -9.15 -38.13
N HIS A 234 19.77 -9.66 -38.84
CA HIS A 234 19.97 -9.34 -40.25
C HIS A 234 18.66 -9.63 -41.01
N ILE A 235 18.08 -8.56 -41.56
CA ILE A 235 16.97 -8.62 -42.51
C ILE A 235 17.49 -9.35 -43.74
N VAL A 236 17.17 -10.63 -43.88
CA VAL A 236 17.31 -11.35 -45.15
C VAL A 236 16.04 -11.10 -45.95
N SER A 237 16.07 -10.04 -46.76
CA SER A 237 15.10 -9.80 -47.81
C SER A 237 15.20 -10.89 -48.87
N GLY A 238 14.20 -11.76 -48.96
CA GLY A 238 14.07 -12.64 -50.11
C GLY A 238 13.34 -13.94 -49.84
N LEU A 239 12.00 -13.90 -49.78
CA LEU A 239 11.19 -15.06 -50.09
C LEU A 239 9.97 -14.62 -50.89
N LYS A 240 9.99 -15.05 -52.15
CA LYS A 240 8.97 -14.89 -53.17
C LYS A 240 7.62 -15.40 -52.66
N ARG A 241 6.58 -14.62 -52.95
CA ARG A 241 5.19 -15.07 -52.90
C ARG A 241 4.98 -16.18 -53.92
N SER A 242 4.42 -17.30 -53.45
CA SER A 242 3.66 -18.21 -54.28
C SER A 242 2.63 -18.91 -53.39
N SER A 243 1.38 -18.47 -53.48
CA SER A 243 0.21 -19.35 -53.29
C SER A 243 0.23 -20.44 -54.38
N PRO A 244 -0.34 -21.62 -54.12
CA PRO A 244 -1.76 -21.77 -54.43
C PRO A 244 -2.55 -22.60 -53.40
N ASP A 245 -3.86 -22.40 -53.46
CA ASP A 245 -4.92 -23.18 -52.81
C ASP A 245 -4.78 -24.68 -53.05
N SER A 246 -5.07 -25.48 -52.03
CA SER A 246 -5.61 -26.83 -52.18
C SER A 246 -6.24 -27.29 -50.86
N ASP A 247 -7.56 -27.49 -50.92
CA ASP A 247 -8.34 -28.27 -49.98
C ASP A 247 -7.74 -29.66 -49.76
N SER A 248 -7.53 -30.04 -48.50
CA SER A 248 -7.67 -31.44 -48.11
C SER A 248 -8.11 -31.52 -46.65
N SER A 249 -9.33 -31.99 -46.47
CA SER A 249 -9.82 -32.49 -45.19
C SER A 249 -9.05 -33.74 -44.84
N ASP A 250 -8.29 -33.74 -43.75
CA ASP A 250 -7.77 -34.99 -43.18
C ASP A 250 -7.73 -34.97 -41.66
N THR A 251 -8.28 -36.04 -41.12
CA THR A 251 -8.66 -36.28 -39.72
C THR A 251 -7.42 -36.63 -38.90
N ILE A 252 -7.09 -35.83 -37.88
CA ILE A 252 -5.98 -36.14 -36.98
C ILE A 252 -6.47 -37.06 -35.84
N PRO A 253 -5.85 -38.23 -35.60
CA PRO A 253 -6.19 -39.07 -34.46
C PRO A 253 -5.63 -38.47 -33.17
N VAL A 254 -6.53 -38.21 -32.22
CA VAL A 254 -6.23 -37.74 -30.86
C VAL A 254 -5.46 -38.84 -30.10
N LYS A 255 -4.13 -38.70 -30.01
CA LYS A 255 -3.32 -39.48 -29.07
C LYS A 255 -3.52 -38.93 -27.65
N ARG A 256 -4.25 -39.70 -26.84
CA ARG A 256 -4.38 -39.58 -25.38
C ARG A 256 -3.02 -39.34 -24.72
N LEU A 257 -2.77 -38.11 -24.27
CA LEU A 257 -1.62 -37.77 -23.45
C LEU A 257 -1.88 -38.26 -22.01
N ARG A 258 -1.02 -39.14 -21.50
CA ARG A 258 -1.07 -39.67 -20.14
C ARG A 258 -0.89 -38.54 -19.12
N ARG A 259 -1.72 -38.56 -18.07
CA ARG A 259 -1.58 -37.74 -16.86
C ARG A 259 -0.19 -37.97 -16.25
N PHE A 260 0.58 -36.90 -16.10
CA PHE A 260 1.66 -36.84 -15.14
C PHE A 260 1.11 -36.26 -13.84
N THR A 261 1.18 -37.02 -12.76
CA THR A 261 1.06 -36.54 -11.38
C THR A 261 2.40 -35.92 -10.97
N PRO A 262 2.45 -34.67 -10.47
CA PRO A 262 3.65 -34.14 -9.87
C PRO A 262 3.65 -34.47 -8.38
N GLU A 263 4.36 -35.54 -8.00
CA GLU A 263 4.89 -35.66 -6.64
C GLU A 263 6.18 -34.83 -6.57
N GLY A 264 6.04 -33.55 -6.25
CA GLY A 264 7.16 -32.67 -5.93
C GLY A 264 7.19 -32.41 -4.43
N ARG A 265 8.09 -33.07 -3.72
CA ARG A 265 8.44 -32.73 -2.33
C ARG A 265 8.94 -31.29 -2.30
N ALA A 266 8.26 -30.44 -1.52
CA ALA A 266 8.78 -29.14 -1.13
C ALA A 266 10.07 -29.35 -0.33
N VAL A 267 11.13 -28.66 -0.73
CA VAL A 267 12.35 -28.50 0.06
C VAL A 267 12.04 -27.41 1.09
N PRO A 268 12.20 -27.65 2.41
CA PRO A 268 12.10 -26.60 3.40
C PRO A 268 13.31 -25.68 3.24
N SER A 269 13.08 -24.42 2.85
CA SER A 269 14.08 -23.37 2.99
C SER A 269 14.10 -22.92 4.44
N ASP A 270 14.82 -23.66 5.29
CA ASP A 270 15.13 -23.25 6.65
C ASP A 270 16.26 -22.21 6.62
N LEU A 271 15.92 -20.97 6.26
CA LEU A 271 16.73 -19.80 6.60
C LEU A 271 16.02 -19.08 7.75
N PRO A 272 16.66 -18.97 8.93
CA PRO A 272 16.08 -18.21 10.02
C PRO A 272 16.15 -16.71 9.67
N CYS A 273 15.02 -16.13 9.28
CA CYS A 273 14.80 -14.68 9.27
C CYS A 273 14.81 -14.14 10.71
N ILE A 274 15.99 -14.11 11.32
CA ILE A 274 16.24 -13.44 12.59
C ILE A 274 16.89 -12.11 12.23
N HIS A 275 16.06 -11.13 11.90
CA HIS A 275 16.23 -9.69 12.17
C HIS A 275 15.09 -8.96 11.46
N ASN A 276 14.27 -8.24 12.25
CA ASN A 276 13.06 -7.46 11.91
C ASN A 276 11.69 -8.03 12.30
N ARG A 277 11.60 -9.22 12.92
CA ARG A 277 10.32 -9.70 13.47
C ARG A 277 9.81 -8.77 14.60
N GLU A 278 10.67 -8.40 15.53
CA GLU A 278 10.31 -7.48 16.63
C GLU A 278 9.91 -6.08 16.13
N TYR A 279 10.44 -5.62 14.99
CA TYR A 279 10.13 -4.31 14.44
C TYR A 279 8.76 -4.29 13.72
N LEU A 280 8.46 -5.33 12.96
CA LEU A 280 7.15 -5.49 12.32
C LEU A 280 6.07 -5.80 13.35
N ASP A 281 6.36 -6.62 14.36
CA ASP A 281 5.44 -6.90 15.46
C ASP A 281 5.15 -5.62 16.27
N PHE A 282 6.12 -4.72 16.48
CA PHE A 282 5.89 -3.43 17.14
C PHE A 282 5.00 -2.48 16.33
N TYR A 283 5.17 -2.39 15.00
CA TYR A 283 4.27 -1.59 14.16
C TYR A 283 2.88 -2.22 14.03
N ASP A 284 2.78 -3.55 13.99
CA ASP A 284 1.49 -4.24 13.98
C ASP A 284 0.79 -4.08 15.33
N GLU A 285 1.51 -4.12 16.45
CA GLU A 285 0.96 -3.84 17.79
C GLU A 285 0.57 -2.37 17.94
N CYS A 286 1.38 -1.42 17.48
CA CYS A 286 1.02 0.00 17.50
C CYS A 286 -0.17 0.30 16.58
N LEU A 287 -0.20 -0.29 15.38
CA LEU A 287 -1.31 -0.15 14.44
C LEU A 287 -2.56 -0.85 14.98
N HIS A 288 -2.45 -2.03 15.57
CA HIS A 288 -3.57 -2.71 16.24
C HIS A 288 -4.04 -1.95 17.47
N ALA A 289 -3.15 -1.32 18.24
CA ALA A 289 -3.51 -0.48 19.37
C ALA A 289 -4.23 0.77 18.89
N MET A 290 -3.73 1.45 17.85
CA MET A 290 -4.42 2.58 17.23
C MET A 290 -5.77 2.18 16.66
N LEU A 291 -5.85 1.08 15.90
CA LEU A 291 -7.09 0.56 15.34
C LEU A 291 -8.06 0.13 16.45
N ALA A 292 -7.60 -0.48 17.55
CA ALA A 292 -8.44 -0.85 18.69
C ALA A 292 -8.98 0.38 19.43
N VAL A 293 -8.18 1.44 19.57
CA VAL A 293 -8.62 2.73 20.13
C VAL A 293 -9.67 3.37 19.21
N ILE A 294 -9.44 3.39 17.90
CA ILE A 294 -10.41 3.86 16.91
C ILE A 294 -11.71 3.04 16.99
N HIS A 295 -11.62 1.71 17.02
CA HIS A 295 -12.79 0.81 17.07
C HIS A 295 -13.60 0.96 18.36
N ARG A 296 -12.92 1.11 19.50
CA ARG A 296 -13.57 1.34 20.80
C ARG A 296 -14.32 2.67 20.81
N ARG A 297 -13.74 3.70 20.21
CA ARG A 297 -14.36 5.03 20.08
C ARG A 297 -15.55 5.03 19.15
N LEU A 298 -15.45 4.38 17.98
CA LEU A 298 -16.58 4.20 17.06
C LEU A 298 -17.75 3.45 17.72
N SER A 299 -17.44 2.48 18.59
CA SER A 299 -18.47 1.75 19.35
C SER A 299 -19.12 2.62 20.43
N GLN A 300 -18.37 3.53 21.05
CA GLN A 300 -18.91 4.46 22.05
C GLN A 300 -19.78 5.56 21.43
N THR A 301 -19.39 6.11 20.28
CA THR A 301 -20.20 7.11 19.57
C THR A 301 -21.49 6.52 19.01
N ALA A 302 -21.46 5.29 18.49
CA ALA A 302 -22.66 4.60 18.04
C ALA A 302 -23.67 4.34 19.17
N ASN A 303 -23.19 4.01 20.38
CA ASN A 303 -24.06 3.81 21.53
C ASN A 303 -24.62 5.14 22.09
N ALA A 304 -23.86 6.22 21.98
CA ALA A 304 -24.31 7.54 22.43
C ALA A 304 -25.37 8.17 21.49
N SER A 305 -25.42 7.80 20.20
CA SER A 305 -26.45 8.30 19.28
C SER A 305 -27.79 7.53 19.36
N LEU A 306 -27.81 6.40 20.08
CA LEU A 306 -28.99 5.55 20.25
C LEU A 306 -29.70 5.76 21.60
N ALA A 307 -29.11 6.56 22.49
CA ALA A 307 -29.63 6.91 23.81
C ALA A 307 -30.18 8.35 23.80
#